data_AF-A0AAN5AYA7-F1
#
_entry.id   AF-A0AAN5AYA7-F1
#
_cell.length_a   1.000
_cell.length_b   1.000
_cell.length_c   1.000
_cell.angle_alpha   90.00
_cell.angle_beta   90.00
_cell.angle_gamma   90.00
#
_symmetry.space_group_name_H-M   'P 1'
#
loop_
_entity.id
_entity.type
_entity.pdbx_description
1 polymer ?
#
loop_
_entity_poly.entity_id
_entity_poly.type
_entity_poly.pdbx_seq_one_letter_code
_entity_poly.pdbx_strand_id
1 'polypeptide(L)'
;MPLPDDVQADDTAAGGARAGAGAGRGVDAGAGAHGPDWQVVHLHPSAPPQPAQGAPCNGCGLCCLAEPCPLGMLVSRRRHGPCAALRWREEGAGGDAAPGRYVCGMVADPGEVTGWRSAWAVRLMRALARRWIAAGIGCDAPPLRVPEGAVHPQKDPGNLL
;
A
#
# COMPACT_ATOMS: atom_id res chain seq x y z
N MET A 1 -45.78 9.77 -44.23
CA MET A 1 -44.91 10.19 -45.34
C MET A 1 -43.47 9.84 -44.96
N PRO A 2 -42.64 9.44 -45.94
CA PRO A 2 -41.38 8.73 -45.77
C PRO A 2 -40.17 9.68 -45.55
N LEU A 3 -39.02 9.06 -45.25
CA LEU A 3 -37.67 9.59 -45.01
C LEU A 3 -37.11 10.52 -46.11
N PRO A 4 -36.01 11.23 -45.81
CA PRO A 4 -34.73 10.93 -46.48
C PRO A 4 -33.58 10.79 -45.45
N ASP A 5 -32.80 9.71 -45.49
CA ASP A 5 -31.64 9.40 -46.35
C ASP A 5 -30.32 10.04 -45.88
N ASP A 6 -29.30 9.19 -45.92
CA ASP A 6 -27.96 9.30 -45.39
C ASP A 6 -27.14 10.48 -45.92
N VAL A 7 -26.27 11.03 -45.08
CA VAL A 7 -25.03 11.69 -45.52
C VAL A 7 -23.87 11.17 -44.68
N GLN A 8 -23.11 10.27 -45.28
CA GLN A 8 -21.72 10.01 -44.96
C GLN A 8 -20.86 11.22 -45.35
N ALA A 9 -19.92 11.56 -44.48
CA ALA A 9 -18.69 12.24 -44.87
C ALA A 9 -17.53 11.52 -44.16
N ASP A 10 -16.79 10.77 -44.96
CA ASP A 10 -15.40 10.39 -44.70
C ASP A 10 -14.56 11.67 -44.53
N ASP A 11 -13.63 11.66 -43.58
CA ASP A 11 -12.32 12.27 -43.80
C ASP A 11 -11.29 11.69 -42.81
N THR A 12 -10.47 10.82 -43.38
CA THR A 12 -9.15 10.45 -42.88
C THR A 12 -8.30 11.68 -42.55
N ALA A 13 -7.83 11.77 -41.31
CA ALA A 13 -6.63 12.54 -41.00
C ALA A 13 -5.75 11.76 -40.00
N ALA A 14 -4.70 11.17 -40.57
CA ALA A 14 -3.55 10.71 -39.83
C ALA A 14 -2.94 11.88 -39.04
N GLY A 15 -2.75 11.67 -37.74
CA GLY A 15 -2.07 12.61 -36.86
C GLY A 15 -1.45 11.85 -35.70
N GLY A 16 -0.29 11.24 -35.96
CA GLY A 16 0.52 10.65 -34.90
C GLY A 16 0.93 11.72 -33.89
N ALA A 17 0.63 11.49 -32.61
CA ALA A 17 1.23 12.23 -31.51
C ALA A 17 1.70 11.22 -30.46
N ARG A 18 3.00 10.95 -30.48
CA ARG A 18 3.72 10.36 -29.35
C ARG A 18 3.70 11.40 -28.22
N ALA A 19 3.07 11.04 -27.10
CA ALA A 19 3.25 11.70 -25.80
C ALA A 19 2.99 10.58 -24.79
N GLY A 20 3.99 9.99 -24.14
CA GLY A 20 5.13 10.60 -23.51
C GLY A 20 5.20 9.85 -22.19
N ALA A 21 6.14 8.93 -22.07
CA ALA A 21 6.44 8.27 -20.80
C ALA A 21 6.81 9.38 -19.82
N GLY A 22 5.84 9.80 -19.00
CA GLY A 22 6.07 10.64 -17.84
C GLY A 22 6.84 9.82 -16.83
N ALA A 23 8.15 9.72 -17.04
CA ALA A 23 9.09 9.39 -15.99
C ALA A 23 8.80 10.37 -14.85
N GLY A 24 8.09 9.86 -13.82
CA GLY A 24 7.93 10.56 -12.56
C GLY A 24 9.33 10.87 -12.07
N ARG A 25 9.73 12.14 -12.25
CA ARG A 25 11.03 12.64 -11.85
C ARG A 25 11.23 12.24 -10.39
N GLY A 26 12.27 11.44 -10.17
CA GLY A 26 12.77 11.17 -8.84
C GLY A 26 13.01 12.51 -8.16
N VAL A 27 12.43 12.66 -6.98
CA VAL A 27 12.87 13.72 -6.07
C VAL A 27 14.27 13.34 -5.64
N ASP A 28 15.24 14.09 -6.18
CA ASP A 28 16.65 13.93 -5.87
C ASP A 28 16.88 14.07 -4.36
N ALA A 29 17.68 13.15 -3.84
CA ALA A 29 18.10 13.12 -2.45
C ALA A 29 19.02 14.31 -2.15
N GLY A 30 18.47 15.34 -1.50
CA GLY A 30 19.22 16.39 -0.82
C GLY A 30 19.26 16.13 0.68
N ALA A 31 20.45 15.91 1.22
CA ALA A 31 20.68 15.68 2.64
C ALA A 31 20.32 16.92 3.49
N GLY A 32 19.57 16.69 4.57
CA GLY A 32 19.60 17.57 5.76
C GLY A 32 18.48 18.61 5.90
N ALA A 33 17.22 18.18 5.98
CA ALA A 33 16.16 18.90 6.69
C ALA A 33 15.03 17.90 6.96
N HIS A 34 14.42 17.93 8.14
CA HIS A 34 13.17 17.20 8.37
C HIS A 34 12.22 17.52 7.20
N GLY A 35 11.75 16.48 6.52
CA GLY A 35 10.73 16.64 5.48
C GLY A 35 9.50 17.34 6.07
N PRO A 36 8.53 17.74 5.24
CA PRO A 36 7.28 18.31 5.76
C PRO A 36 6.77 17.47 6.94
N ASP A 37 6.24 18.12 7.99
CA ASP A 37 5.64 17.45 9.18
C ASP A 37 4.47 16.50 8.83
N TRP A 38 4.15 16.38 7.54
CA TRP A 38 3.11 15.56 6.97
C TRP A 38 3.67 14.70 5.84
N GLN A 39 3.16 13.47 5.75
CA GLN A 39 3.45 12.53 4.67
C GLN A 39 2.16 11.89 4.19
N VAL A 40 2.09 11.51 2.91
CA VAL A 40 0.94 10.82 2.31
C VAL A 40 1.26 9.35 2.17
N VAL A 41 0.36 8.51 2.68
CA VAL A 41 0.43 7.05 2.56
C VAL A 41 -0.85 6.54 1.91
N HIS A 42 -0.69 5.60 0.98
CA HIS A 42 -1.82 4.99 0.28
C HIS A 42 -2.19 3.68 0.96
N LEU A 43 -3.32 3.68 1.67
CA LEU A 43 -3.88 2.47 2.27
C LEU A 43 -4.83 1.78 1.28
N HIS A 44 -4.87 0.45 1.34
CA HIS A 44 -5.88 -0.33 0.65
C HIS A 44 -7.27 0.02 1.21
N PRO A 45 -8.31 0.21 0.37
CA PRO A 45 -9.62 0.68 0.82
C PRO A 45 -10.32 -0.27 1.80
N SER A 46 -10.02 -1.56 1.74
CA SER A 46 -10.57 -2.55 2.67
C SER A 46 -9.65 -2.85 3.86
N ALA A 47 -8.58 -2.06 4.07
CA ALA A 47 -7.74 -2.22 5.25
C ALA A 47 -8.52 -1.86 6.52
N PRO A 48 -8.29 -2.55 7.65
CA PRO A 48 -8.93 -2.19 8.91
C PRO A 48 -8.45 -0.80 9.35
N PRO A 49 -9.31 -0.04 10.06
CA PRO A 49 -8.91 1.25 10.61
C PRO A 49 -7.74 1.08 11.59
N GLN A 50 -7.01 2.18 11.83
CA GLN A 50 -5.95 2.19 12.84
C GLN A 50 -6.55 1.76 14.20
N PRO A 51 -5.93 0.80 14.91
CA PRO A 51 -6.40 0.38 16.22
C PRO A 51 -6.16 1.48 17.25
N ALA A 52 -6.94 1.45 18.34
CA ALA A 52 -6.71 2.35 19.48
C ALA A 52 -5.27 2.22 20.01
N GLN A 53 -4.74 3.29 20.60
CA GLN A 53 -3.41 3.26 21.20
C GLN A 53 -3.36 2.17 22.30
N GLY A 54 -2.29 1.37 22.29
CA GLY A 54 -2.12 0.21 23.17
C GLY A 54 -2.87 -1.06 22.75
N ALA A 55 -3.80 -1.00 21.80
CA ALA A 55 -4.48 -2.19 21.28
C ALA A 55 -3.56 -3.00 20.35
N PRO A 56 -3.76 -4.33 20.21
CA PRO A 56 -2.90 -5.16 19.38
C PRO A 56 -2.92 -4.71 17.91
N CYS A 57 -1.77 -4.83 17.24
CA CYS A 57 -1.66 -4.56 15.81
C CYS A 57 -2.64 -5.45 15.02
N ASN A 58 -3.61 -4.82 14.35
CA ASN A 58 -4.63 -5.48 13.53
C ASN A 58 -4.26 -5.61 12.05
N GLY A 59 -3.09 -5.08 11.64
CA GLY A 59 -2.69 -5.06 10.24
C GLY A 59 -3.27 -3.92 9.41
N CYS A 60 -3.58 -2.75 10.02
CA CYS A 60 -3.98 -1.54 9.27
C CYS A 60 -2.92 -1.07 8.26
N GLY A 61 -1.64 -1.36 8.49
CA GLY A 61 -0.55 -1.05 7.56
C GLY A 61 -0.01 0.38 7.62
N LEU A 62 -0.64 1.29 8.39
CA LEU A 62 -0.28 2.72 8.43
C LEU A 62 1.22 2.97 8.67
N CYS A 63 1.76 2.49 9.79
CA CYS A 63 3.18 2.68 10.12
C CYS A 63 4.12 1.95 9.16
N CYS A 64 3.73 0.76 8.66
CA CYS A 64 4.55 -0.04 7.76
C CYS A 64 4.66 0.52 6.34
N LEU A 65 3.67 1.30 5.91
CA LEU A 65 3.64 2.02 4.64
C LEU A 65 4.38 3.35 4.73
N ALA A 66 4.29 4.03 5.87
CA ALA A 66 4.98 5.29 6.14
C ALA A 66 6.50 5.08 6.19
N GLU A 67 6.95 4.13 7.02
CA GLU A 67 8.38 3.86 7.19
C GLU A 67 8.66 2.40 7.55
N PRO A 68 9.87 1.90 7.25
CA PRO A 68 10.24 0.57 7.66
C PRO A 68 10.58 0.55 9.17
N CYS A 69 9.99 -0.37 9.92
CA CYS A 69 10.40 -0.64 11.30
C CYS A 69 11.89 -1.09 11.37
N PRO A 70 12.53 -1.15 12.55
CA PRO A 70 13.94 -1.54 12.65
C PRO A 70 14.29 -2.87 11.97
N LEU A 71 13.40 -3.86 12.06
CA LEU A 71 13.53 -5.11 11.30
C LEU A 71 13.35 -4.90 9.79
N GLY A 72 12.39 -4.08 9.40
CA GLY A 72 12.15 -3.68 8.01
C GLY A 72 13.34 -2.96 7.40
N MET A 73 14.08 -2.15 8.16
CA MET A 73 15.31 -1.50 7.69
C MET A 73 16.38 -2.53 7.35
N LEU A 74 16.54 -3.57 8.18
CA LEU A 74 17.49 -4.66 7.93
C LEU A 74 17.12 -5.46 6.68
N VAL A 75 15.83 -5.77 6.51
CA VAL A 75 15.34 -6.59 5.40
C VAL A 75 15.29 -5.82 4.08
N SER A 76 14.81 -4.58 4.11
CA SER A 76 14.64 -3.76 2.90
C SER A 76 15.89 -2.95 2.53
N ARG A 77 16.84 -2.79 3.46
CA ARG A 77 17.99 -1.89 3.34
C ARG A 77 17.59 -0.44 3.03
N ARG A 78 16.40 -0.03 3.47
CA ARG A 78 15.84 1.31 3.31
C ARG A 78 15.49 1.90 4.68
N ARG A 79 15.56 3.23 4.79
CA ARG A 79 15.20 3.96 6.01
C ARG A 79 13.88 4.73 5.91
N HIS A 80 13.31 4.85 4.71
CA HIS A 80 12.08 5.60 4.46
C HIS A 80 11.19 4.84 3.47
N GLY A 81 9.89 5.13 3.52
CA GLY A 81 8.88 4.53 2.65
C GLY A 81 8.46 3.11 3.05
N PRO A 82 7.67 2.42 2.22
CA PRO A 82 7.07 1.15 2.59
C PRO A 82 8.11 0.03 2.73
N CYS A 83 7.94 -0.79 3.77
CA CYS A 83 8.77 -1.96 4.01
C CYS A 83 8.67 -2.98 2.85
N ALA A 84 9.82 -3.51 2.39
CA ALA A 84 9.86 -4.52 1.32
C ALA A 84 9.16 -5.85 1.67
N ALA A 85 9.06 -6.16 2.97
CA ALA A 85 8.38 -7.35 3.46
C ALA A 85 6.87 -7.16 3.65
N LEU A 86 6.33 -5.95 3.48
CA LEU A 86 4.90 -5.71 3.63
C LEU A 86 4.12 -6.42 2.51
N ARG A 87 3.04 -7.12 2.88
CA ARG A 87 2.16 -7.84 1.96
C ARG A 87 0.71 -7.55 2.29
N TRP A 88 -0.11 -7.40 1.27
CA TRP A 88 -1.57 -7.37 1.41
C TRP A 88 -2.10 -8.81 1.47
N ARG A 89 -3.03 -9.09 2.39
CA ARG A 89 -3.77 -10.34 2.48
C ARG A 89 -5.25 -10.01 2.36
N GLU A 90 -5.87 -10.51 1.30
CA GLU A 90 -7.31 -10.52 1.19
C GLU A 90 -7.88 -11.52 2.21
N GLU A 91 -8.87 -11.09 2.98
CA GLU A 91 -9.70 -11.98 3.79
C GLU A 91 -11.06 -12.08 3.10
N GLY A 92 -11.61 -13.29 2.96
CA GLY A 92 -12.97 -13.48 2.42
C GLY A 92 -13.10 -14.33 1.14
N ALA A 93 -12.68 -15.60 1.17
CA ALA A 93 -13.16 -16.62 0.23
C ALA A 93 -14.18 -17.59 0.89
N GLY A 94 -14.88 -17.16 1.94
CA GLY A 94 -15.86 -17.99 2.63
C GLY A 94 -16.78 -17.19 3.54
N GLY A 95 -18.00 -16.93 3.08
CA GLY A 95 -19.20 -16.60 3.86
C GLY A 95 -19.24 -15.25 4.60
N ASP A 96 -18.18 -14.89 5.29
CA ASP A 96 -18.09 -13.71 6.15
C ASP A 96 -17.14 -12.70 5.51
N ALA A 97 -17.67 -11.52 5.17
CA ALA A 97 -16.92 -10.42 4.56
C ALA A 97 -15.99 -9.76 5.58
N ALA A 98 -14.90 -10.45 5.95
CA ALA A 98 -13.85 -9.89 6.77
C ALA A 98 -13.00 -8.91 5.93
N PRO A 99 -12.60 -7.74 6.48
CA PRO A 99 -11.74 -6.80 5.78
C PRO A 99 -10.34 -7.41 5.55
N GLY A 100 -9.76 -7.18 4.37
CA GLY A 100 -8.37 -7.60 4.13
C GLY A 100 -7.39 -6.87 5.05
N ARG A 101 -6.20 -7.42 5.24
CA ARG A 101 -5.19 -6.85 6.17
C ARG A 101 -3.79 -6.87 5.61
N TYR A 102 -2.96 -5.94 6.08
CA TYR A 102 -1.52 -5.98 5.83
C TYR A 102 -0.83 -6.94 6.79
N VAL A 103 0.09 -7.75 6.26
CA VAL A 103 0.93 -8.67 7.04
C VAL A 103 2.40 -8.40 6.77
N CYS A 104 3.20 -8.51 7.82
CA CYS A 104 4.65 -8.49 7.72
C CYS A 104 5.13 -9.85 7.20
N GLY A 105 5.82 -9.87 6.06
CA GLY A 105 6.42 -11.07 5.47
C GLY A 105 7.37 -11.78 6.44
N MET A 106 8.15 -11.06 7.25
CA MET A 106 9.00 -11.72 8.26
C MET A 106 8.22 -12.45 9.36
N VAL A 107 6.97 -12.05 9.60
CA VAL A 107 6.08 -12.71 10.57
C VAL A 107 5.25 -13.81 9.90
N ALA A 108 4.78 -13.58 8.68
CA ALA A 108 3.94 -14.50 7.93
C ALA A 108 4.72 -15.62 7.26
N ASP A 109 5.84 -15.31 6.61
CA ASP A 109 6.74 -16.28 5.98
C ASP A 109 8.16 -15.69 5.86
N PRO A 110 9.00 -15.80 6.91
CA PRO A 110 10.37 -15.31 6.82
C PRO A 110 11.22 -16.13 5.84
N GLY A 111 10.82 -17.35 5.48
CA GLY A 111 11.52 -18.17 4.50
C GLY A 111 11.47 -17.56 3.10
N GLU A 112 10.30 -17.08 2.68
CA GLU A 112 10.15 -16.35 1.41
C GLU A 112 10.94 -15.03 1.37
N VAL A 113 11.06 -14.35 2.52
CA VAL A 113 11.77 -13.07 2.61
C VAL A 113 13.29 -13.24 2.65
N THR A 114 13.79 -14.27 3.34
CA THR A 114 15.23 -14.47 3.58
C THR A 114 15.88 -15.53 2.68
N GLY A 115 15.07 -16.35 1.99
CA GLY A 115 15.53 -17.49 1.20
C GLY A 115 15.89 -18.74 2.03
N TRP A 116 15.78 -18.68 3.36
CA TRP A 116 16.11 -19.79 4.24
C TRP A 116 14.98 -20.82 4.30
N ARG A 117 15.31 -22.10 4.13
CA ARG A 117 14.34 -23.20 4.07
C ARG A 117 14.29 -24.08 5.32
N SER A 118 15.22 -23.91 6.26
CA SER A 118 15.21 -24.68 7.50
C SER A 118 14.00 -24.31 8.36
N ALA A 119 13.13 -25.29 8.65
CA ALA A 119 11.91 -25.09 9.41
C ALA A 119 12.17 -24.50 10.82
N TRP A 120 13.26 -24.93 11.47
CA TRP A 120 13.62 -24.40 12.79
C TRP A 120 14.08 -22.94 12.71
N ALA A 121 14.88 -22.59 11.70
CA ALA A 121 15.33 -21.22 11.50
C ALA A 121 14.15 -20.28 11.17
N VAL A 122 13.22 -20.70 10.30
CA VAL A 122 12.00 -19.94 9.97
C VAL A 122 11.15 -19.69 11.22
N ARG A 123 10.99 -20.70 12.09
CA ARG A 123 10.25 -20.56 13.35
C ARG A 123 10.92 -19.58 14.32
N LEU A 124 12.24 -19.67 14.47
CA LEU A 124 13.01 -18.76 15.31
C LEU A 124 12.94 -17.32 14.80
N MET A 125 13.12 -17.12 13.49
CA MET A 125 13.02 -15.81 12.86
C MET A 125 11.63 -15.20 13.03
N ARG A 126 10.56 -15.99 12.87
CA ARG A 126 9.19 -15.51 13.11
C ARG A 126 9.01 -15.05 14.57
N ALA A 127 9.49 -15.84 15.54
CA ALA A 127 9.38 -15.49 16.95
C ALA A 127 10.17 -14.21 17.28
N LEU A 128 11.40 -14.11 16.77
CA LEU A 128 12.24 -12.92 16.95
C LEU A 128 11.60 -11.70 16.27
N ALA A 129 11.07 -11.85 15.06
CA ALA A 129 10.40 -10.78 14.34
C ALA A 129 9.22 -10.22 15.11
N ARG A 130 8.34 -11.08 15.66
CA ARG A 130 7.20 -10.66 16.50
C ARG A 130 7.66 -9.88 17.73
N ARG A 131 8.72 -10.37 18.40
CA ARG A 131 9.27 -9.72 19.59
C ARG A 131 9.93 -8.38 19.29
N TRP A 132 10.66 -8.28 18.17
CA TRP A 132 11.38 -7.06 17.78
C TRP A 132 10.46 -5.92 17.38
N ILE A 133 9.34 -6.22 16.72
CA ILE A 133 8.42 -5.19 16.21
C ILE A 133 7.17 -5.04 17.08
N ALA A 134 7.12 -5.74 18.21
CA ALA A 134 5.96 -5.81 19.11
C ALA A 134 4.63 -6.12 18.39
N ALA A 135 4.68 -6.88 17.28
CA ALA A 135 3.50 -7.17 16.47
C ALA A 135 2.46 -7.93 17.31
N GLY A 136 1.28 -7.32 17.48
CA GLY A 136 0.18 -7.88 18.25
C GLY A 136 0.25 -7.62 19.76
N ILE A 137 1.19 -6.78 20.23
CA ILE A 137 1.29 -6.40 21.65
C ILE A 137 0.56 -5.08 21.91
N GLY A 138 0.91 -4.02 21.18
CA GLY A 138 0.28 -2.71 21.34
C GLY A 138 0.63 -1.74 20.21
N CYS A 139 -0.31 -0.87 19.87
CA CYS A 139 -0.14 0.22 18.91
C CYS A 139 0.46 1.44 19.62
N ASP A 140 1.61 1.92 19.15
CA ASP A 140 2.29 3.12 19.65
C ASP A 140 2.08 4.35 18.75
N ALA A 141 1.54 4.15 17.54
CA ALA A 141 1.31 5.22 16.58
C ALA A 141 0.26 6.23 17.09
N PRO A 142 0.51 7.55 16.96
CA PRO A 142 -0.51 8.56 17.22
C PRO A 142 -1.69 8.37 16.26
N PRO A 143 -2.92 8.77 16.65
CA PRO A 143 -4.10 8.61 15.81
C PRO A 143 -3.92 9.34 14.48
N LEU A 144 -4.17 8.64 13.38
CA LEU A 144 -4.20 9.24 12.05
C LEU A 144 -5.26 10.35 12.02
N ARG A 145 -4.81 11.58 11.77
CA ARG A 145 -5.69 12.71 11.51
C ARG A 145 -5.93 12.79 10.02
N VAL A 146 -7.13 12.45 9.60
CA VAL A 146 -7.59 12.69 8.23
C VAL A 146 -8.24 14.08 8.23
N PRO A 147 -7.79 15.04 7.40
CA PRO A 147 -8.43 16.34 7.31
C PRO A 147 -9.88 16.16 6.84
N GLU A 148 -10.82 16.77 7.56
CA GLU A 148 -12.23 16.78 7.21
C GLU A 148 -12.39 17.41 5.81
N GLY A 149 -12.92 16.64 4.85
CA GLY A 149 -13.06 17.05 3.45
C GLY A 149 -12.07 16.42 2.47
N ALA A 150 -11.17 15.54 2.92
CA ALA A 150 -10.38 14.69 2.01
C ALA A 150 -11.27 13.62 1.34
N VAL A 151 -12.10 14.04 0.38
CA VAL A 151 -12.87 13.16 -0.49
C VAL A 151 -11.90 12.62 -1.54
N HIS A 152 -11.63 11.31 -1.51
CA HIS A 152 -10.98 10.67 -2.64
C HIS A 152 -11.87 10.84 -3.87
N PRO A 153 -11.36 11.36 -5.01
CA PRO A 153 -12.12 11.34 -6.25
C PRO A 153 -12.41 9.89 -6.59
N GLN A 154 -13.64 9.45 -6.32
CA GLN A 154 -14.13 8.17 -6.78
C GLN A 154 -14.13 8.25 -8.30
N LYS A 155 -13.22 7.51 -8.94
CA LYS A 155 -13.24 7.38 -10.39
C LYS A 155 -14.50 6.60 -10.74
N ASP A 156 -15.57 7.31 -11.09
CA ASP A 156 -16.81 6.70 -11.54
C ASP A 156 -16.52 5.76 -12.71
N PRO A 157 -16.87 4.46 -12.63
CA PRO A 157 -16.72 3.54 -13.76
C PRO A 157 -17.76 3.78 -14.87
N GLY A 158 -18.52 4.88 -14.81
CA GLY A 158 -19.70 5.15 -15.65
C GLY A 158 -19.48 6.01 -16.90
N ASN A 159 -18.26 6.47 -17.21
CA ASN A 159 -17.99 7.25 -18.44
C ASN A 159 -17.15 6.45 -19.45
N LEU A 160 -17.71 5.30 -19.84
CA LEU A 160 -17.36 4.54 -21.04
C LEU A 160 -18.65 4.40 -21.87
N LEU A 161 -19.15 5.52 -22.37
CA LEU A 161 -20.14 5.60 -23.43
C LEU A 161 -19.74 6.71 -24.39
#